data_AF-A0A2N2B399-F1
#
_entry.id   AF-A0A2N2B399-F1
#
_cell.length_a   1.000
_cell.length_b   1.000
_cell.length_c   1.000
_cell.angle_alpha   90.00
_cell.angle_beta   90.00
_cell.angle_gamma   90.00
#
_symmetry.space_group_name_H-M   'P 1'
#
loop_
_entity.id
_entity.type
_entity.pdbx_description
1 polymer ?
#
loop_
_entity_poly.entity_id
_entity_poly.type
_entity_poly.pdbx_seq_one_letter_code
_entity_poly.pdbx_strand_id
1 'polypeptide(L)' 'MSDKNIEMMKKLIEEKKKASMSSDTNVRPDKSIGKSHKAFKNKKTGGALDK' A
#
# COMPACT_ATOMS: atom_id res chain seq x y z
N MET A 1 18.43 17.83 33.60
CA MET A 1 17.15 17.68 32.87
C MET A 1 16.23 16.91 33.80
N SER A 2 15.13 17.49 34.28
CA SER A 2 14.25 16.80 35.23
C SER A 2 13.54 15.62 34.54
N ASP A 3 13.27 14.55 35.29
CA ASP A 3 12.65 13.34 34.74
C ASP A 3 11.26 13.61 34.13
N LYS A 4 10.50 14.54 34.72
CA LYS A 4 9.22 15.03 34.19
C LYS A 4 9.34 15.62 32.78
N ASN A 5 10.45 16.32 32.50
CA ASN A 5 10.67 16.91 31.18
C ASN A 5 11.01 15.85 30.14
N ILE A 6 11.69 14.78 30.55
CA ILE A 6 12.04 13.64 29.68
C ILE A 6 10.78 12.84 29.33
N GLU A 7 9.90 12.60 30.29
CA GLU A 7 8.63 11.92 30.07
C GLU A 7 7.71 12.72 29.15
N MET A 8 7.60 14.03 29.38
CA MET A 8 6.82 14.92 28.52
C MET A 8 7.37 14.96 27.09
N MET A 9 8.70 15.01 26.92
CA MET A 9 9.31 14.94 25.60
C MET A 9 9.04 13.61 24.88
N LYS A 10 9.13 12.47 25.58
CA LYS A 10 8.79 11.16 25.00
C LYS A 10 7.35 11.12 24.50
N LYS A 11 6.40 11.62 25.30
CA LYS A 11 4.98 11.69 24.92
C LYS A 11 4.77 12.53 23.67
N LEU A 12 5.39 13.71 23.59
CA LEU A 12 5.32 14.59 22.41
C LEU A 12 5.90 13.93 21.15
N ILE A 13 6.97 13.15 21.28
CA ILE A 13 7.59 12.43 20.16
C ILE A 13 6.65 11.32 19.65
N GLU A 14 6.03 10.56 20.55
CA GLU A 14 5.09 9.50 20.17
C GLU A 14 3.84 10.03 19.47
N GLU A 15 3.27 11.13 19.97
CA GLU A 15 2.11 11.78 19.36
C GLU A 15 2.42 12.27 17.94
N LYS A 16 3.58 12.92 17.75
CA LYS A 16 4.03 13.40 16.42
C LYS A 16 4.30 12.25 15.45
N LYS A 17 4.89 11.14 15.92
CA LYS A 17 5.15 9.96 15.10
C LYS A 17 3.87 9.27 14.64
N LYS A 18 2.86 9.18 15.51
CA LYS A 18 1.54 8.63 15.15
C LYS A 18 0.84 9.52 14.10
N ALA A 19 0.85 10.84 14.30
CA ALA A 19 0.25 11.79 13.38
C ALA A 19 0.91 11.78 11.98
N SER A 20 2.24 11.61 11.91
CA SER A 20 2.96 11.53 10.64
C SER A 20 2.72 10.21 9.89
N MET A 21 2.40 9.12 10.61
CA MET A 21 2.07 7.83 9.99
C MET A 21 0.68 7.83 9.35
N SER A 22 -0.25 8.61 9.88
CA SER A 22 -1.61 8.75 9.32
C SER A 22 -1.71 9.67 8.09
N SER A 23 -0.67 10.45 7.77
CA SER A 23 -0.67 11.39 6.64
C SER A 23 -0.12 10.81 5.33
N ASP A 24 0.03 9.49 5.23
CA ASP A 24 0.32 8.80 3.96
C ASP A 24 -0.93 8.72 3.04
N THR A 25 -1.84 9.68 3.18
CA THR A 25 -3.03 9.84 2.33
C THR A 25 -2.72 10.57 1.03
N ASN A 26 -1.48 11.04 0.85
CA ASN A 26 -0.97 11.61 -0.40
C ASN A 26 -0.07 10.63 -1.16
N VAL A 27 -0.38 9.33 -1.06
CA VAL A 27 0.26 8.31 -1.91
C VAL A 27 -0.19 8.55 -3.34
N ARG A 28 0.77 8.80 -4.23
CA ARG A 28 0.50 8.84 -5.68
C ARG A 28 -0.09 7.49 -6.09
N PRO A 29 -1.14 7.46 -6.91
CA PRO A 29 -1.69 6.18 -7.37
C PRO A 29 -0.58 5.36 -8.04
N ASP A 30 -0.51 4.08 -7.72
CA ASP A 30 0.38 3.13 -8.38
C ASP A 30 0.02 3.09 -9.88
N LYS A 31 0.77 3.83 -10.68
CA LYS A 31 0.58 3.88 -12.13
C LYS A 31 1.13 2.60 -12.73
N SER A 32 0.32 1.54 -12.74
CA SER A 32 0.68 0.32 -13.46
C SER A 32 0.38 0.48 -14.96
N ILE A 33 1.25 1.18 -15.69
CA ILE A 33 1.26 1.12 -17.16
C ILE A 33 1.97 -0.18 -17.55
N GLY A 34 1.30 -1.01 -18.37
CA GLY A 34 1.90 -2.25 -18.87
C GLY A 34 1.77 -3.47 -17.95
N LYS A 35 0.68 -3.60 -17.19
CA LYS A 35 0.36 -4.92 -16.59
C LYS A 35 0.24 -5.94 -17.71
N SER A 36 1.03 -7.01 -17.64
CA SER A 36 0.93 -8.15 -18.55
C SER A 36 -0.46 -8.77 -18.41
N HIS A 37 -1.38 -8.40 -19.29
CA HIS A 37 -2.69 -9.03 -19.34
C HIS A 37 -2.52 -10.39 -20.01
N LYS A 38 -3.02 -11.46 -19.38
CA LYS A 38 -3.14 -12.75 -20.08
C LYS A 38 -4.05 -12.53 -21.29
N ALA A 39 -3.66 -13.07 -22.44
CA ALA A 39 -4.45 -13.01 -23.65
C ALA A 39 -5.89 -13.50 -23.37
N PHE A 40 -6.88 -12.81 -23.91
CA PHE A 40 -8.27 -13.24 -23.83
C PHE A 40 -8.41 -14.60 -24.51
N LYS A 41 -8.66 -15.66 -23.73
CA LYS A 41 -8.88 -17.01 -24.27
C LYS A 41 -10.31 -17.11 -24.80
N ASN A 42 -10.52 -16.68 -26.05
CA ASN A 42 -11.75 -16.99 -26.79
C ASN A 42 -11.59 -18.37 -27.46
N LYS A 43 -11.43 -19.42 -26.66
CA LYS A 43 -11.42 -20.78 -27.19
C LYS A 43 -12.87 -21.27 -27.33
N LYS A 44 -13.24 -21.69 -28.54
CA LYS A 44 -14.45 -22.49 -28.75
C LYS A 44 -14.16 -23.88 -28.21
N THR A 45 -14.56 -24.15 -26.98
CA THR A 45 -14.40 -25.48 -26.37
C THR A 45 -15.42 -26.46 -26.96
N GLY A 46 -15.01 -27.70 -27.22
CA GLY A 46 -15.88 -28.77 -27.74
C GLY A 46 -15.71 -29.15 -29.20
N GLY A 47 -14.50 -29.02 -29.77
CA GLY A 47 -14.16 -29.59 -31.09
C GLY A 47 -13.38 -30.90 -30.97
N ALA A 48 -13.28 -31.68 -32.05
CA ALA A 48 -12.56 -32.97 -32.07
C ALA A 48 -11.04 -32.86 -31.76
N LEU A 49 -10.49 -31.65 -31.78
CA LEU A 49 -9.10 -31.31 -31.44
C LEU A 49 -8.97 -30.64 -30.05
N ASP A 50 -10.08 -30.44 -29.34
CA ASP A 50 -10.11 -29.99 -27.95
C ASP A 50 -10.08 -31.25 -27.06
N LYS A 51 -8.88 -31.83 -26.93
CA LYS A 51 -8.56 -32.91 -25.98
C LYS A 51 -7.51 -32.42 -24.99
#